data_AF-A0A2E1HBW6-F1
#
_entry.id   AF-A0A2E1HBW6-F1
#
_cell.length_a   1.000
_cell.length_b   1.000
_cell.length_c   1.000
_cell.angle_alpha   90.00
_cell.angle_beta   90.00
_cell.angle_gamma   90.00
#
_symmetry.space_group_name_H-M   'P 1'
#
loop_
_entity.id
_entity.type
_entity.pdbx_description
1 polymer ?
#
loop_
_entity_poly.entity_id
_entity_poly.type
_entity_poly.pdbx_seq_one_letter_code
_entity_poly.pdbx_strand_id
1 'polypeptide(L)' 'ASEFTEPLGLQPLGEIAFDPGTFGNAANSGRMIGETDVKHPSIAVFHHIAHVLTGRGEARKPKKPGLLGRLRLKS' A
#
# COMPACT_ATOMS: atom_id res chain seq x y z
N ALA A 1 -10.29 -2.84 -3.26
CA ALA A 1 -9.23 -3.17 -4.24
C ALA A 1 -9.54 -4.44 -5.01
N SER A 2 -9.90 -5.55 -4.33
CA SER A 2 -10.17 -6.85 -4.96
C SER A 2 -11.17 -6.80 -6.11
N GLU A 3 -12.30 -6.10 -5.94
CA GLU A 3 -13.34 -5.97 -6.98
C GLU A 3 -12.81 -5.44 -8.32
N PHE A 4 -11.78 -4.60 -8.29
CA PHE A 4 -11.14 -4.06 -9.49
C PHE A 4 -10.00 -4.96 -9.99
N THR A 5 -9.19 -5.50 -9.07
CA THR A 5 -7.96 -6.21 -9.44
C THR A 5 -8.19 -7.67 -9.82
N GLU A 6 -9.19 -8.33 -9.24
CA GLU A 6 -9.50 -9.74 -9.47
C GLU A 6 -9.91 -10.05 -10.91
N PRO A 7 -10.85 -9.30 -11.55
CA PRO A 7 -11.19 -9.52 -12.96
C PRO A 7 -10.01 -9.31 -13.92
N LEU A 8 -9.04 -8.48 -13.52
CA LEU A 8 -7.86 -8.15 -14.31
C LEU A 8 -6.69 -9.12 -14.05
N GLY A 9 -6.82 -10.04 -13.10
CA GLY A 9 -5.72 -10.91 -12.67
C GLY A 9 -4.53 -10.14 -12.09
N LEU A 10 -4.76 -8.92 -11.60
CA LEU A 10 -3.72 -8.03 -11.08
C LEU A 10 -3.59 -8.16 -9.56
N GLN A 11 -2.39 -7.87 -9.05
CA GLN A 11 -2.17 -7.62 -7.63
C GLN A 11 -1.74 -6.16 -7.47
N PRO A 12 -2.42 -5.38 -6.61
CA PRO A 12 -2.02 -4.00 -6.39
C PRO A 12 -0.64 -3.98 -5.72
N LEU A 13 0.26 -3.12 -6.23
CA LEU A 13 1.58 -2.93 -5.65
C LEU A 13 1.52 -2.28 -4.26
N GLY A 14 0.49 -1.49 -4.00
CA GLY A 14 0.24 -0.84 -2.73
C GLY A 14 -1.15 -0.23 -2.69
N GLU A 15 -1.66 -0.02 -1.49
CA GLU A 15 -2.94 0.64 -1.23
C GLU A 15 -2.69 1.84 -0.32
N ILE A 16 -3.20 3.00 -0.69
CA ILE A 16 -3.10 4.24 0.09
C ILE A 16 -4.51 4.58 0.57
N ALA A 17 -4.68 4.68 1.88
CA ALA A 17 -5.95 5.08 2.47
C ALA A 17 -6.30 6.53 2.08
N PHE A 18 -7.59 6.80 1.91
CA PHE A 18 -8.06 8.14 1.61
C PHE A 18 -7.89 9.06 2.83
N ASP A 19 -7.07 10.10 2.68
CA ASP A 19 -6.88 11.16 3.67
C ASP A 19 -6.73 12.51 2.94
N PRO A 20 -7.85 13.18 2.60
CA PRO A 20 -7.79 14.44 1.86
C PRO A 20 -7.18 15.58 2.69
N GLY A 21 -7.19 15.50 4.02
CA GLY A 21 -6.66 16.56 4.88
C GLY A 21 -5.14 16.63 4.79
N THR A 22 -4.47 15.51 5.04
CA THR A 22 -3.00 15.44 4.95
C THR A 22 -2.52 15.67 3.53
N PHE A 23 -3.18 15.05 2.54
CA PHE A 23 -2.79 15.21 1.14
C PHE A 23 -3.07 16.62 0.61
N GLY A 24 -4.19 17.23 0.98
CA GLY A 24 -4.53 18.60 0.61
C GLY A 24 -3.56 19.62 1.22
N ASN A 25 -3.25 19.50 2.50
CA ASN A 25 -2.29 20.40 3.17
C ASN A 25 -0.89 20.31 2.55
N ALA A 26 -0.40 19.10 2.29
CA ALA A 26 0.88 18.88 1.64
C ALA A 26 0.92 19.50 0.23
N ALA A 27 -0.11 19.22 -0.59
CA ALA A 27 -0.23 19.76 -1.95
C ALA A 27 -0.30 21.30 -1.98
N ASN A 28 -1.11 21.90 -1.11
CA ASN A 28 -1.30 23.35 -1.03
C ASN A 28 -0.05 24.10 -0.51
N SER A 29 0.82 23.41 0.24
CA SER A 29 2.06 23.97 0.75
C SER A 29 3.31 23.62 -0.07
N GLY A 30 3.14 22.87 -1.17
CA GLY A 30 4.25 22.42 -2.02
C GLY A 30 5.20 21.44 -1.33
N ARG A 31 4.74 20.77 -0.27
CA ARG A 31 5.54 19.86 0.56
C ARG A 31 5.21 18.41 0.25
N MET A 32 6.16 17.53 0.48
CA MET A 32 5.91 16.09 0.48
C MET A 32 5.05 15.70 1.68
N ILE A 33 4.32 14.58 1.56
CA ILE A 33 3.55 14.02 2.69
C ILE A 33 4.48 13.75 3.88
N GLY A 34 5.68 13.19 3.63
CA GLY A 34 6.67 12.93 4.68
C GLY A 34 7.25 14.18 5.33
N GLU A 35 7.13 15.34 4.69
CA GLU A 35 7.51 16.61 5.31
C GLU A 35 6.36 17.18 6.14
N THR A 36 5.11 16.88 5.80
CA THR A 36 3.91 17.36 6.49
C THR A 36 3.56 16.51 7.71
N ASP A 37 3.56 15.19 7.55
CA ASP A 37 3.38 14.20 8.61
C ASP A 37 4.35 13.03 8.38
N VAL A 38 5.47 13.06 9.11
CA VAL A 38 6.54 12.04 9.05
C VAL A 38 6.10 10.62 9.40
N LYS A 39 4.95 10.44 10.07
CA LYS A 39 4.44 9.13 10.49
C LYS A 39 3.28 8.64 9.62
N HIS A 40 2.91 9.40 8.59
CA HIS A 40 1.77 9.05 7.76
C HIS A 40 1.98 7.70 7.07
N PRO A 41 1.01 6.75 7.13
CA PRO A 41 1.19 5.38 6.64
C PRO A 41 1.44 5.30 5.12
N SER A 42 1.01 6.30 4.33
CA SER A 42 1.28 6.35 2.89
C SER A 42 2.78 6.43 2.56
N ILE A 43 3.62 6.95 3.46
CA ILE A 43 5.08 7.06 3.26
C ILE A 43 5.69 5.68 3.03
N ALA A 44 5.29 4.70 3.84
CA ALA A 44 5.76 3.32 3.69
C ALA A 44 5.34 2.70 2.36
N VAL A 45 4.15 3.06 1.86
CA VAL A 45 3.62 2.59 0.57
C VAL A 45 4.40 3.23 -0.59
N PHE A 46 4.65 4.54 -0.55
CA PHE A 46 5.47 5.23 -1.55
C PHE A 46 6.90 4.69 -1.59
N HIS A 47 7.52 4.47 -0.42
CA HIS A 47 8.82 3.82 -0.37
C HIS A 47 8.78 2.41 -0.97
N HIS A 48 7.76 1.61 -0.67
CA HIS A 48 7.64 0.28 -1.26
C HIS A 48 7.57 0.34 -2.79
N ILE A 49 6.73 1.22 -3.34
CA ILE A 49 6.62 1.45 -4.79
C ILE A 49 7.98 1.85 -5.37
N ALA A 50 8.69 2.80 -4.75
CA ALA A 50 10.00 3.25 -5.20
C ALA A 50 11.06 2.12 -5.18
N HIS A 51 11.08 1.27 -4.15
CA HIS A 51 11.98 0.13 -4.09
C HIS A 51 11.68 -0.87 -5.20
N VAL A 52 10.42 -1.17 -5.47
CA VAL A 52 10.04 -2.10 -6.55
C VAL A 52 10.41 -1.53 -7.92
N LEU A 53 10.09 -0.27 -8.19
CA LEU A 53 10.41 0.39 -9.47
C LEU A 53 11.92 0.51 -9.72
N THR A 54 12.72 0.56 -8.66
CA THR A 54 14.20 0.62 -8.76
C THR A 54 14.87 -0.75 -8.69
N GLY A 55 14.10 -1.84 -8.69
CA GLY A 55 14.63 -3.21 -8.62
C GLY A 55 15.24 -3.59 -7.27
N ARG A 56 14.97 -2.80 -6.22
CA ARG A 56 15.49 -3.00 -4.85
C ARG A 56 14.48 -3.71 -3.93
N GLY A 57 13.36 -4.18 -4.46
CA GLY A 57 12.36 -4.94 -3.73
C GLY A 57 11.43 -5.71 -4.67
N GLU A 58 10.82 -6.78 -4.16
CA GLU A 58 9.77 -7.51 -4.87
C GLU A 58 8.40 -6.90 -4.60
N ALA A 59 7.49 -6.95 -5.58
CA ALA A 59 6.08 -6.66 -5.33
C ALA A 59 5.57 -7.58 -4.20
N ARG A 60 5.05 -6.99 -3.13
CA ARG A 60 4.60 -7.75 -1.95
C ARG A 60 3.53 -8.74 -2.37
N LYS A 61 3.89 -10.04 -2.37
CA LYS A 61 2.91 -11.12 -2.52
C LYS A 61 1.99 -11.10 -1.28
N PRO A 62 0.66 -11.17 -1.45
CA PRO A 62 -0.24 -11.27 -0.31
C PRO A 62 0.17 -12.46 0.55
N LYS A 63 0.22 -12.26 1.87
CA LYS A 63 0.54 -13.33 2.82
C LYS A 63 -0.52 -14.41 2.67
N LYS A 64 -0.16 -15.52 2.03
CA LYS A 64 -1.02 -16.71 2.02
C LYS A 64 -1.26 -17.12 3.47
N PRO A 65 -2.50 -17.41 3.89
CA PRO A 65 -2.75 -17.90 5.24
C PRO A 65 -1.93 -19.17 5.44
N GLY A 66 -1.14 -19.21 6.51
CA GLY A 66 -0.41 -20.41 6.91
C GLY A 66 -1.38 -21.57 7.18
N LEU A 67 -0.84 -22.79 7.30
CA LEU A 67 -1.65 -24.00 7.47
C LEU A 67 -2.70 -23.89 8.60
N LEU A 68 -2.32 -23.25 9.72
CA LEU A 68 -3.23 -23.00 10.84
C LEU A 68 -4.35 -21.99 10.50
N GLY A 69 -4.04 -20.96 9.70
CA GLY A 69 -5.04 -20.01 9.21
C GLY A 69 -6.04 -20.68 8.27
N ARG A 70 -5.59 -21.64 7.45
CA ARG A 70 -6.47 -22.44 6.60
C ARG A 70 -7.39 -23.39 7.39
N LEU A 71 -6.96 -23.85 8.56
CA LEU A 71 -7.76 -24.72 9.42
C LEU A 71 -8.90 -23.95 10.11
N ARG A 72 -8.66 -22.70 10.55
CA ARG A 72 -9.68 -21.81 11.13
C ARG A 72 -10.71 -21.28 10.13
N LEU A 73 -10.39 -21.24 8.84
CA LEU A 73 -11.38 -20.87 7.80
C LEU A 73 -12.38 -22.00 7.51
N LYS A 74 -12.13 -23.22 7.99
CA LYS A 74 -12.96 -24.41 7.74
C LYS A 74 -13.86 -24.81 8.93
N SER A 75 -13.77 -24.09 10.05
CA SER A 75 -14.58 -24.30 11.25
C SER A 75 -15.68 -23.25 11.36
#